data_AF-A0A2E6H736-F1
#
_entry.id   AF-A0A2E6H736-F1
#
_cell.length_a   1.000
_cell.length_b   1.000
_cell.length_c   1.000
_cell.angle_alpha   90.00
_cell.angle_beta   90.00
_cell.angle_gamma   90.00
#
_symmetry.space_group_name_H-M   'P 1'
#
loop_
_entity.id
_entity.type
_entity.pdbx_description
1 polymer ?
#
loop_
_entity_poly.entity_id
_entity_poly.type
_entity_poly.pdbx_seq_one_letter_code
_entity_poly.pdbx_strand_id
1 'polypeptide(L)'
;MKLSTILIAAATLLITISANADELDTRADKRQVRQAKRIKHGVKNGELTKKETKTLVKNQRRIKRMEKRFEKDGELTRKEKKRLEKAQDRASRKIFKKKHNKRDRNNNKRIKQARKKQQRIKNARRKHNAQKKKRIAHARRKHNANNDRRAE
;
A
#
# COMPACT_ATOMS: atom_id res chain seq x y z
N MET A 1 46.02 -73.21 26.52
CA MET A 1 44.89 -72.28 26.70
C MET A 1 45.33 -70.91 26.18
N LYS A 2 44.77 -70.49 25.04
CA LYS A 2 44.90 -69.12 24.52
C LYS A 2 43.79 -68.27 25.14
N LEU A 3 44.01 -66.94 25.21
CA LEU A 3 43.09 -65.79 25.43
C LEU A 3 43.84 -64.81 26.35
N SER A 4 44.08 -63.55 25.99
CA SER A 4 43.02 -62.57 25.69
C SER A 4 43.58 -61.33 24.98
N THR A 5 43.12 -61.09 23.75
CA THR A 5 43.25 -59.82 23.02
C THR A 5 42.17 -58.84 23.52
N ILE A 6 42.59 -57.71 24.11
CA ILE A 6 41.70 -56.59 24.44
C ILE A 6 41.53 -55.76 23.17
N LEU A 7 40.37 -55.91 22.52
CA LEU A 7 39.98 -55.10 21.37
C LEU A 7 39.27 -53.84 21.87
N ILE A 8 39.89 -52.68 21.63
CA ILE A 8 39.35 -51.36 21.88
C ILE A 8 38.23 -51.11 20.86
N ALA A 9 36.97 -51.23 21.27
CA ALA A 9 35.83 -50.83 20.46
C ALA A 9 35.45 -49.38 20.80
N ALA A 10 36.08 -48.44 20.08
CA ALA A 10 35.69 -47.04 20.06
C ALA A 10 34.31 -46.92 19.41
N ALA A 11 33.28 -46.75 20.23
CA ALA A 11 31.93 -46.44 19.77
C ALA A 11 31.90 -45.00 19.23
N THR A 12 32.11 -44.83 17.93
CA THR A 12 31.88 -43.57 17.23
C THR A 12 30.39 -43.31 17.13
N LEU A 13 29.89 -42.48 18.04
CA LEU A 13 28.54 -41.93 17.97
C LEU A 13 28.45 -40.98 16.77
N LEU A 14 27.91 -41.47 15.65
CA LEU A 14 27.52 -40.64 14.50
C LEU A 14 26.36 -39.73 14.91
N ILE A 15 26.66 -38.50 15.30
CA ILE A 15 25.66 -37.42 15.41
C ILE A 15 25.30 -37.01 13.99
N THR A 16 24.24 -37.60 13.43
CA THR A 16 23.59 -37.07 12.24
C THR A 16 22.90 -35.75 12.61
N ILE A 17 23.53 -34.63 12.28
CA ILE A 17 22.88 -33.31 12.34
C ILE A 17 21.95 -33.22 11.12
N SER A 18 20.70 -33.60 11.29
CA SER A 18 19.65 -33.30 10.32
C SER A 18 19.44 -31.78 10.29
N ALA A 19 19.80 -31.14 9.19
CA ALA A 19 19.63 -29.71 8.99
C ALA A 19 18.14 -29.36 8.79
N ASN A 20 17.59 -28.60 9.73
CA ASN A 20 16.16 -28.31 9.92
C ASN A 20 15.52 -27.55 8.73
N ALA A 21 14.37 -28.04 8.24
CA ALA A 21 13.53 -27.35 7.27
C ALA A 21 12.82 -26.10 7.86
N ASP A 22 12.67 -26.04 9.19
CA ASP A 22 11.90 -25.03 9.94
C ASP A 22 12.53 -23.62 10.01
N GLU A 23 13.84 -23.50 9.77
CA GLU A 23 14.55 -22.24 9.95
C GLU A 23 14.15 -21.16 8.91
N LEU A 24 13.80 -21.61 7.69
CA LEU A 24 13.44 -20.72 6.59
C LEU A 24 12.00 -20.21 6.66
N ASP A 25 11.08 -21.04 7.14
CA ASP A 25 9.70 -20.62 7.43
C ASP A 25 9.71 -19.50 8.50
N THR A 26 10.43 -19.75 9.60
CA THR A 26 10.67 -18.78 10.67
C THR A 26 11.26 -17.46 10.14
N ARG A 27 12.18 -17.50 9.17
CA ARG A 27 12.78 -16.29 8.58
C ARG A 27 11.79 -15.54 7.69
N ALA A 28 11.02 -16.22 6.86
CA ALA A 28 10.02 -15.62 5.99
C ALA A 28 8.94 -14.92 6.81
N ASP A 29 8.43 -15.56 7.85
CA ASP A 29 7.46 -15.00 8.79
C ASP A 29 7.97 -13.74 9.50
N LYS A 30 9.18 -13.81 10.06
CA LYS A 30 9.84 -12.63 10.68
C LYS A 30 9.93 -11.47 9.69
N ARG A 31 10.18 -11.73 8.40
CA ARG A 31 10.18 -10.69 7.35
C ARG A 31 8.80 -10.13 7.07
N GLN A 32 7.75 -10.96 7.04
CA GLN A 32 6.37 -10.50 6.85
C GLN A 32 5.92 -9.59 8.00
N VAL A 33 6.22 -9.97 9.24
CA VAL A 33 5.91 -9.16 10.44
C VAL A 33 6.60 -7.80 10.37
N ARG A 34 7.90 -7.75 10.04
CA ARG A 34 8.63 -6.48 9.85
C ARG A 34 8.03 -5.62 8.75
N GLN A 35 7.60 -6.22 7.64
CA GLN A 35 6.94 -5.51 6.54
C GLN A 35 5.58 -4.95 6.94
N ALA A 36 4.78 -5.71 7.70
CA ALA A 36 3.51 -5.25 8.25
C ALA A 36 3.72 -4.07 9.21
N LYS A 37 4.73 -4.11 10.08
CA LYS A 37 5.10 -2.99 10.96
C LYS A 37 5.47 -1.73 10.15
N ARG A 38 6.26 -1.86 9.08
CA ARG A 38 6.62 -0.74 8.20
C ARG A 38 5.41 -0.12 7.50
N ILE A 39 4.45 -0.96 7.07
CA ILE A 39 3.18 -0.49 6.49
C ILE A 39 2.36 0.25 7.55
N LYS A 40 2.19 -0.32 8.75
CA LYS A 40 1.46 0.31 9.87
C LYS A 40 2.07 1.67 10.23
N HIS A 41 3.39 1.76 10.32
CA HIS A 41 4.10 3.01 10.56
C HIS A 41 3.82 4.05 9.47
N GLY A 42 3.94 3.68 8.19
CA GLY A 42 3.65 4.62 7.09
C GLY A 42 2.19 5.08 7.07
N VAL A 43 1.26 4.25 7.52
CA VAL A 43 -0.13 4.65 7.73
C VAL A 43 -0.28 5.57 8.94
N LYS A 44 0.43 5.33 10.04
CA LYS A 44 0.38 6.22 11.22
C LYS A 44 0.89 7.62 10.88
N ASN A 45 2.03 7.70 10.20
CA ASN A 45 2.73 8.98 9.98
C ASN A 45 2.30 9.70 8.68
N GLY A 46 1.36 9.14 7.93
CA GLY A 46 0.83 9.79 6.72
C GLY A 46 1.65 9.55 5.44
N GLU A 47 2.82 8.91 5.54
CA GLU A 47 3.72 8.54 4.44
C GLU A 47 3.04 7.61 3.41
N LEU A 48 2.04 6.82 3.83
CA LEU A 48 1.25 5.97 2.96
C LEU A 48 -0.19 6.47 2.82
N THR A 49 -0.65 6.53 1.57
CA THR A 49 -2.07 6.75 1.27
C THR A 49 -2.89 5.47 1.47
N LYS A 50 -4.22 5.59 1.61
CA LYS A 50 -5.14 4.44 1.71
C LYS A 50 -5.01 3.48 0.51
N LYS A 51 -4.88 4.03 -0.70
CA LYS A 51 -4.76 3.24 -1.95
C LYS A 51 -3.44 2.46 -1.99
N GLU A 52 -2.34 3.09 -1.59
CA GLU A 52 -1.03 2.42 -1.54
C GLU A 52 -1.00 1.35 -0.47
N THR A 53 -1.57 1.64 0.70
CA THR A 53 -1.71 0.67 1.79
C THR A 53 -2.46 -0.58 1.33
N LYS A 54 -3.60 -0.41 0.64
CA LYS A 54 -4.38 -1.53 0.08
C LYS A 54 -3.53 -2.38 -0.88
N THR A 55 -2.76 -1.74 -1.75
CA THR A 55 -1.85 -2.43 -2.69
C THR A 55 -0.74 -3.19 -1.96
N LEU A 56 -0.13 -2.59 -0.92
CA LEU A 56 0.93 -3.23 -0.14
C LEU A 56 0.40 -4.44 0.64
N VAL A 57 -0.76 -4.32 1.28
CA VAL A 57 -1.43 -5.43 1.99
C VAL A 57 -1.80 -6.56 1.02
N LYS A 58 -2.28 -6.25 -0.19
CA LYS A 58 -2.54 -7.26 -1.23
C LYS A 58 -1.27 -8.04 -1.60
N ASN A 59 -0.12 -7.36 -1.69
CA ASN A 59 1.15 -8.02 -1.96
C ASN A 59 1.57 -8.95 -0.81
N GLN A 60 1.41 -8.53 0.45
CA GLN A 60 1.69 -9.38 1.63
C GLN A 60 0.81 -10.65 1.60
N ARG A 61 -0.49 -10.50 1.35
CA ARG A 61 -1.42 -11.64 1.23
C ARG A 61 -1.03 -12.59 0.10
N ARG A 62 -0.55 -12.07 -1.04
CA ARG A 62 -0.07 -12.91 -2.14
C ARG A 62 1.17 -13.73 -1.76
N ILE A 63 2.08 -13.14 -0.99
CA ILE A 63 3.28 -13.83 -0.49
C ILE A 63 2.88 -14.90 0.51
N LYS A 64 2.02 -14.59 1.49
CA LYS A 64 1.50 -15.58 2.44
C LYS A 64 0.78 -16.76 1.77
N ARG A 65 0.06 -16.52 0.66
CA ARG A 65 -0.55 -17.61 -0.13
C ARG A 65 0.46 -18.43 -0.92
N MET A 66 1.60 -17.84 -1.27
CA MET A 66 2.68 -18.53 -1.99
C MET A 66 3.44 -19.45 -1.03
N GLU A 67 3.77 -18.93 0.15
CA GLU A 67 4.34 -19.67 1.29
C GLU A 67 3.48 -20.90 1.64
N LYS A 68 2.20 -20.71 1.96
CA LYS A 68 1.24 -21.80 2.18
C LYS A 68 1.12 -22.82 1.05
N ARG A 69 1.38 -22.41 -0.19
CA ARG A 69 1.34 -23.32 -1.35
C ARG A 69 2.58 -24.19 -1.40
N PHE A 70 3.74 -23.62 -1.08
CA PHE A 70 5.01 -24.35 -1.04
C PHE A 70 5.11 -25.27 0.18
N GLU A 71 4.42 -24.94 1.27
CA GLU A 71 4.31 -25.80 2.46
C GLU A 71 3.40 -27.02 2.27
N LYS A 72 2.59 -27.05 1.20
CA LYS A 72 1.56 -28.10 1.03
C LYS A 72 2.18 -29.50 0.93
N ASP A 73 3.37 -29.61 0.36
CA ASP A 73 4.06 -30.88 0.13
C ASP A 73 5.01 -31.24 1.30
N GLY A 74 4.90 -30.53 2.44
CA GLY A 74 5.61 -30.80 3.70
C GLY A 74 6.97 -30.13 3.82
N GLU A 75 7.66 -29.85 2.70
CA GLU A 75 8.96 -29.19 2.71
C GLU A 75 9.14 -28.17 1.59
N LEU A 76 9.73 -27.02 1.93
CA LEU A 76 10.12 -26.02 0.94
C LEU A 76 11.42 -26.43 0.22
N THR A 77 11.33 -26.66 -1.09
CA THR A 77 12.52 -26.91 -1.93
C THR A 77 13.42 -25.67 -2.02
N ARG A 78 14.70 -25.85 -2.35
CA ARG A 78 15.66 -24.73 -2.58
C ARG A 78 15.14 -23.73 -3.62
N LYS A 79 14.46 -24.21 -4.67
CA LYS A 79 13.91 -23.36 -5.73
C LYS A 79 12.74 -22.51 -5.21
N GLU A 80 11.88 -23.08 -4.37
CA GLU A 80 10.75 -22.38 -3.76
C GLU A 80 11.19 -21.35 -2.73
N LYS A 81 12.16 -21.70 -1.89
CA LYS A 81 12.84 -20.78 -0.95
C LYS A 81 13.34 -19.54 -1.68
N LYS A 82 14.09 -19.73 -2.77
CA LYS A 82 14.61 -18.62 -3.61
C LYS A 82 13.48 -17.79 -4.25
N ARG A 83 12.36 -18.43 -4.64
CA ARG A 83 11.19 -17.72 -5.19
C ARG A 83 10.51 -16.87 -4.11
N LEU A 84 10.32 -17.42 -2.91
CA LEU A 84 9.73 -16.72 -1.77
C LEU A 84 10.59 -15.54 -1.34
N GLU A 85 11.90 -15.71 -1.22
CA GLU A 85 12.85 -14.63 -0.91
C GLU A 85 12.79 -13.50 -1.93
N LYS A 86 12.83 -13.81 -3.23
CA LYS A 86 12.69 -12.80 -4.29
C LYS A 86 11.35 -12.05 -4.19
N ALA A 87 10.27 -12.74 -3.83
CA ALA A 87 8.97 -12.10 -3.64
C ALA A 87 8.98 -11.14 -2.44
N GLN A 88 9.57 -11.55 -1.32
CA GLN A 88 9.79 -10.74 -0.11
C GLN A 88 10.64 -9.50 -0.40
N ASP A 89 11.72 -9.63 -1.18
CA ASP A 89 12.59 -8.52 -1.56
C ASP A 89 11.85 -7.49 -2.42
N ARG A 90 11.10 -7.97 -3.42
CA ARG A 90 10.26 -7.12 -4.27
C ARG A 90 9.21 -6.38 -3.44
N ALA A 91 8.58 -7.05 -2.46
CA ALA A 91 7.64 -6.40 -1.55
C ALA A 91 8.32 -5.35 -0.67
N SER A 92 9.49 -5.66 -0.08
CA SER A 92 10.25 -4.70 0.73
C SER A 92 10.63 -3.44 -0.05
N ARG A 93 11.10 -3.58 -1.29
CA ARG A 93 11.42 -2.45 -2.19
C ARG A 93 10.17 -1.65 -2.52
N LYS A 94 9.03 -2.31 -2.79
CA LYS A 94 7.75 -1.62 -3.02
C LYS A 94 7.31 -0.82 -1.78
N ILE A 95 7.43 -1.38 -0.58
CA ILE A 95 7.13 -0.66 0.67
C ILE A 95 8.02 0.58 0.78
N PHE A 96 9.32 0.43 0.59
CA PHE A 96 10.27 1.55 0.64
C PHE A 96 9.90 2.65 -0.37
N LYS A 97 9.71 2.28 -1.65
CA LYS A 97 9.35 3.25 -2.70
C LYS A 97 8.04 3.97 -2.39
N LYS A 98 7.03 3.27 -1.85
CA LYS A 98 5.74 3.89 -1.52
C LYS A 98 5.80 4.81 -0.32
N LYS A 99 6.63 4.51 0.69
CA LYS A 99 6.84 5.42 1.83
C LYS A 99 7.52 6.73 1.42
N HIS A 100 8.39 6.70 0.41
CA HIS A 100 9.24 7.84 0.03
C HIS A 100 8.84 8.52 -1.29
N ASN A 101 7.68 8.20 -1.87
CA ASN A 101 7.29 8.73 -3.18
C ASN A 101 6.73 10.16 -3.15
N LYS A 102 6.92 10.90 -2.05
CA LYS A 102 6.40 12.27 -1.82
C LYS A 102 4.87 12.39 -1.90
N ARG A 103 4.12 11.28 -2.01
CA ARG A 103 2.65 11.26 -2.02
C ARG A 103 2.16 10.99 -0.61
N ASP A 104 2.27 11.99 0.26
CA ASP A 104 1.69 11.86 1.59
C ASP A 104 0.17 12.13 1.59
N ARG A 105 -0.49 11.66 2.65
CA ARG A 105 -1.95 11.81 2.82
C ARG A 105 -2.37 13.27 3.01
N ASN A 106 -1.52 14.10 3.60
CA ASN A 106 -1.84 15.47 4.00
C ASN A 106 -1.87 16.40 2.78
N ASN A 107 -0.90 16.27 1.88
CA ASN A 107 -0.83 16.97 0.61
C ASN A 107 -2.05 16.67 -0.26
N ASN A 108 -2.45 15.39 -0.38
CA ASN A 108 -3.66 15.03 -1.12
C ASN A 108 -4.94 15.63 -0.52
N LYS A 109 -5.05 15.70 0.83
CA LYS A 109 -6.17 16.39 1.50
C LYS A 109 -6.19 17.88 1.15
N ARG A 110 -5.05 18.57 1.24
CA ARG A 110 -4.91 20.00 0.90
C ARG A 110 -5.30 20.27 -0.56
N ILE A 111 -4.83 19.46 -1.50
CA ILE A 111 -5.18 19.56 -2.93
C ILE A 111 -6.69 19.39 -3.14
N LYS A 112 -7.32 18.40 -2.50
CA LYS A 112 -8.78 18.21 -2.58
C LYS A 112 -9.56 19.40 -2.02
N GLN A 113 -9.11 19.96 -0.90
CA GLN A 113 -9.72 21.15 -0.30
C GLN A 113 -9.57 22.37 -1.21
N ALA A 114 -8.39 22.61 -1.77
CA ALA A 114 -8.14 23.69 -2.72
C ALA A 114 -9.02 23.57 -3.97
N ARG A 115 -9.15 22.36 -4.54
CA ARG A 115 -10.07 22.10 -5.68
C ARG A 115 -11.53 22.40 -5.33
N LYS A 116 -12.00 21.97 -4.14
CA LYS A 116 -13.36 22.31 -3.67
C LYS A 116 -13.54 23.82 -3.52
N LYS A 117 -12.55 24.54 -2.97
CA LYS A 117 -12.58 26.00 -2.84
C LYS A 117 -12.66 26.68 -4.21
N GLN A 118 -11.83 26.26 -5.17
CA GLN A 118 -11.87 26.78 -6.55
C GLN A 118 -13.23 26.53 -7.22
N GLN A 119 -13.81 25.34 -7.03
CA GLN A 119 -15.13 25.04 -7.58
C GLN A 119 -16.24 25.91 -6.96
N ARG A 120 -16.19 26.16 -5.64
CA ARG A 120 -17.11 27.07 -4.96
C ARG A 120 -17.01 28.49 -5.53
N ILE A 121 -15.79 28.99 -5.74
CA ILE A 121 -15.55 30.32 -6.35
C ILE A 121 -16.11 30.36 -7.78
N LYS A 122 -15.85 29.33 -8.59
CA LYS A 122 -16.37 29.23 -9.97
C LYS A 122 -17.90 29.24 -9.99
N ASN A 123 -18.54 28.50 -9.09
CA ASN A 123 -19.99 28.45 -8.96
C ASN A 123 -20.56 29.79 -8.48
N ALA A 124 -19.92 30.46 -7.51
CA ALA A 124 -20.31 31.79 -7.05
C ALA A 124 -20.23 32.84 -8.18
N ARG A 125 -19.14 32.84 -8.95
CA ARG A 125 -18.99 33.70 -10.14
C ARG A 125 -20.07 33.44 -11.17
N ARG A 126 -20.40 32.18 -11.45
CA ARG A 126 -21.51 31.80 -12.36
C ARG A 126 -22.85 32.34 -11.87
N LYS A 127 -23.16 32.19 -10.58
CA LYS A 127 -24.38 32.72 -9.96
C LYS A 127 -24.44 34.25 -10.05
N HIS A 128 -23.36 34.93 -9.66
CA HIS A 128 -23.25 36.38 -9.76
C HIS A 128 -23.47 36.88 -11.19
N ASN A 129 -22.82 36.27 -12.18
CA ASN A 129 -22.98 36.65 -13.58
C ASN A 129 -24.40 36.39 -14.10
N ALA A 130 -25.03 35.28 -13.69
CA ALA A 130 -26.43 35.02 -14.02
C ALA A 130 -27.36 36.09 -13.40
N GLN A 131 -27.12 36.48 -12.15
CA GLN A 131 -27.90 37.53 -11.49
C GLN A 131 -27.68 38.90 -12.12
N LYS A 132 -26.43 39.24 -12.49
CA LYS A 132 -26.11 40.46 -13.24
C LYS A 132 -26.85 40.48 -14.59
N LYS A 133 -26.86 39.37 -15.34
CA LYS A 133 -27.64 39.25 -16.59
C LYS A 133 -29.13 39.46 -16.37
N LYS A 134 -29.71 38.86 -15.32
CA LYS A 134 -31.13 39.07 -14.96
C LYS A 134 -31.43 40.53 -14.63
N ARG A 135 -30.57 41.19 -13.84
CA ARG A 135 -30.72 42.62 -13.50
C ARG A 135 -30.66 43.51 -14.73
N ILE A 136 -29.72 43.25 -15.65
CA ILE A 136 -29.61 43.97 -16.92
C ILE A 136 -30.86 43.76 -17.78
N ALA A 137 -31.32 42.52 -17.92
CA ALA A 137 -32.54 42.21 -18.68
C ALA A 137 -33.77 42.92 -18.10
N HIS A 138 -33.92 42.92 -16.78
CA HIS A 138 -35.00 43.63 -16.10
C HIS A 138 -34.91 45.16 -16.27
N ALA A 139 -33.71 45.73 -16.16
CA ALA A 139 -33.51 47.16 -16.40
C ALA A 139 -33.87 47.57 -17.84
N ARG A 140 -33.47 46.75 -18.83
CA ARG A 140 -33.84 46.95 -20.24
C ARG A 140 -35.35 46.92 -20.44
N ARG A 141 -36.05 45.93 -19.85
CA ARG A 141 -37.52 45.84 -19.92
C ARG A 141 -38.20 47.08 -19.33
N LYS A 142 -37.73 47.56 -18.17
CA LYS A 142 -38.25 48.78 -17.54
C LYS A 142 -38.02 50.03 -18.40
N HIS A 143 -36.83 50.16 -18.98
CA HIS A 143 -36.51 51.28 -19.86
C HIS A 143 -37.41 51.30 -21.10
N ASN A 144 -37.60 50.16 -21.77
CA ASN A 144 -38.48 50.05 -22.94
C ASN A 144 -39.93 50.42 -22.58
N ALA A 145 -40.47 49.84 -21.51
CA ALA A 145 -41.85 50.13 -21.07
C ALA A 145 -42.08 51.62 -20.74
N ASN A 146 -41.05 52.34 -20.25
CA ASN A 146 -41.15 53.78 -20.01
C ASN A 146 -41.10 54.59 -21.31
N ASN A 147 -40.38 54.14 -22.33
CA ASN A 147 -40.39 54.78 -23.65
C ASN A 147 -41.72 54.58 -24.35
N ASP A 148 -42.31 53.38 -24.27
CA ASP A 148 -43.60 53.08 -24.88
C ASP A 148 -44.70 54.00 -24.32
N ARG A 149 -44.75 54.19 -22.99
CA ARG A 149 -45.69 55.13 -22.32
C ARG A 149 -45.48 56.61 -22.65
N ARG A 150 -44.32 57.00 -23.19
CA ARG A 150 -44.05 58.39 -23.61
C ARG A 150 -44.43 58.65 -25.06
N ALA A 151 -44.63 57.58 -25.84
CA ALA A 151 -44.99 57.66 -27.25
C ALA A 151 -46.51 57.64 -27.48
N GLU A 152 -47.29 57.35 -26.43
CA GLU A 152 -48.75 57.52 -26.35
C GLU A 152 -49.10 58.92 -25.82
#